data_AF-A0A7D7VIJ8-F1
#
_entry.id   AF-A0A7D7VIJ8-F1
#
_cell.length_a   1.000
_cell.length_b   1.000
_cell.length_c   1.000
_cell.angle_alpha   90.00
_cell.angle_beta   90.00
_cell.angle_gamma   90.00
#
_symmetry.space_group_name_H-M   'P 1'
#
loop_
_entity.id
_entity.type
_entity.pdbx_description
1 polymer ?
#
loop_
_entity_poly.entity_id
_entity_poly.type
_entity_poly.pdbx_seq_one_letter_code
_entity_poly.pdbx_strand_id
1 'polypeptide(L)'
;MGIDESKAKLQKAIDILNENNIPKSLEWLMDNRIGISDGIEMDSSKTKEDYENCQIVKRFTYKNNNYELFYVNGHSFHTYGDTGYHGDFRLFFNSELVIETTYLKNYLDNEWDSVSKSILFHDFAVKSIKLKKDWVNDTSTLVGEEKRKIEEIEEEKIKKDEEDSKKIDEGIDLGDFE
;
A
#
# COMPACT_ATOMS: atom_id res chain seq x y z
N MET A 1 33.41 -14.88 4.81
CA MET A 1 32.30 -14.59 3.88
C MET A 1 32.51 -13.18 3.35
N GLY A 2 32.67 -13.01 2.04
CA GLY A 2 33.08 -11.74 1.42
C GLY A 2 31.91 -10.81 1.10
N ILE A 3 32.22 -9.53 0.85
CA ILE A 3 31.25 -8.48 0.47
C ILE A 3 30.43 -8.90 -0.75
N ASP A 4 31.04 -9.60 -1.72
CA ASP A 4 30.38 -10.03 -2.96
C ASP A 4 29.29 -11.08 -2.72
N GLU A 5 29.50 -12.00 -1.77
CA GLU A 5 28.50 -13.02 -1.42
C GLU A 5 27.27 -12.39 -0.75
N SER A 6 27.50 -11.35 0.07
CA SER A 6 26.41 -10.62 0.75
C SER A 6 25.60 -9.79 -0.24
N LYS A 7 26.26 -9.13 -1.20
CA LYS A 7 25.59 -8.40 -2.29
C LYS A 7 24.79 -9.33 -3.20
N ALA A 8 25.35 -10.49 -3.55
CA ALA A 8 24.64 -11.49 -4.36
C ALA A 8 23.38 -12.04 -3.66
N LYS A 9 23.45 -12.28 -2.33
CA LYS A 9 22.29 -12.70 -1.53
C LYS A 9 21.22 -11.61 -1.48
N LEU A 10 21.62 -10.35 -1.30
CA LEU A 10 20.69 -9.22 -1.30
C LEU A 10 20.00 -9.06 -2.66
N GLN A 11 20.75 -9.09 -3.76
CA GLN A 11 20.19 -9.00 -5.11
C GLN A 11 19.20 -10.13 -5.37
N LYS A 12 19.57 -11.38 -5.04
CA LYS A 12 18.66 -12.52 -5.16
C LYS A 12 17.38 -12.34 -4.34
N ALA A 13 17.47 -11.76 -3.14
CA ALA A 13 16.29 -11.50 -2.34
C ALA A 13 15.38 -10.44 -2.99
N ILE A 14 15.96 -9.36 -3.50
CA ILE A 14 15.25 -8.32 -4.25
C ILE A 14 14.57 -8.92 -5.50
N ASP A 15 15.27 -9.77 -6.24
CA ASP A 15 14.72 -10.43 -7.44
C ASP A 15 13.49 -11.27 -7.09
N ILE A 16 13.54 -12.07 -6.01
CA ILE A 16 12.39 -12.84 -5.52
C ILE A 16 11.19 -11.93 -5.19
N LEU A 17 11.44 -10.78 -4.54
CA LEU A 17 10.36 -9.83 -4.23
C LEU A 17 9.76 -9.20 -5.49
N ASN A 18 10.60 -8.88 -6.48
CA ASN A 18 10.17 -8.32 -7.76
C ASN A 18 9.35 -9.33 -8.57
N GLU A 19 9.79 -10.58 -8.65
CA GLU A 19 9.06 -11.68 -9.31
C GLU A 19 7.66 -11.89 -8.70
N ASN A 20 7.51 -11.68 -7.39
CA ASN A 20 6.24 -11.78 -6.69
C ASN A 20 5.45 -10.46 -6.63
N ASN A 21 5.88 -9.43 -7.37
CA ASN A 21 5.25 -8.11 -7.43
C ASN A 21 5.08 -7.44 -6.03
N ILE A 22 5.98 -7.74 -5.10
CA ILE A 22 5.90 -7.23 -3.72
C ILE A 22 6.01 -5.71 -3.64
N PRO A 23 6.95 -5.03 -4.32
CA PRO A 23 7.09 -3.58 -4.19
C PRO A 23 5.79 -2.82 -4.48
N LYS A 24 5.17 -3.10 -5.65
CA LYS A 24 3.92 -2.47 -6.07
C LYS A 24 2.75 -2.86 -5.17
N SER A 25 2.74 -4.09 -4.65
CA SER A 25 1.69 -4.55 -3.74
C SER A 25 1.76 -3.80 -2.41
N LEU A 26 2.96 -3.61 -1.85
CA LEU A 26 3.15 -2.87 -0.60
C LEU A 26 2.85 -1.36 -0.77
N GLU A 27 3.26 -0.76 -1.88
CA GLU A 27 2.88 0.61 -2.22
C GLU A 27 1.35 0.75 -2.30
N TRP A 28 0.69 -0.15 -3.03
CA TRP A 28 -0.77 -0.14 -3.16
C TRP A 28 -1.45 -0.29 -1.80
N LEU A 29 -1.01 -1.24 -0.97
CA LEU A 29 -1.54 -1.43 0.39
C LEU A 29 -1.38 -0.18 1.24
N MET A 30 -0.28 0.57 1.11
CA MET A 30 -0.05 1.79 1.89
C MET A 30 -0.90 2.97 1.40
N ASP A 31 -1.19 3.06 0.11
CA ASP A 31 -1.93 4.19 -0.46
C ASP A 31 -3.45 3.99 -0.46
N ASN A 32 -3.94 2.73 -0.44
CA ASN A 32 -5.38 2.44 -0.59
C ASN A 32 -6.06 2.04 0.70
N ARG A 33 -7.34 2.35 0.85
CA ARG A 33 -8.15 1.76 1.93
C ARG A 33 -8.20 0.25 1.71
N ILE A 34 -7.98 -0.50 2.78
CA ILE A 34 -8.00 -1.97 2.77
C ILE A 34 -9.06 -2.50 3.75
N GLY A 35 -9.38 -3.79 3.64
CA GLY A 35 -10.38 -4.47 4.46
C GLY A 35 -11.76 -4.52 3.81
N ILE A 36 -11.80 -4.59 2.47
CA ILE A 36 -13.04 -4.62 1.68
C ILE A 36 -13.41 -6.07 1.35
N SER A 37 -12.42 -6.89 1.04
CA SER A 37 -12.55 -8.33 0.79
C SER A 37 -12.72 -9.13 2.09
N ASP A 38 -13.41 -10.26 1.96
CA ASP A 38 -13.60 -11.20 3.05
C ASP A 38 -12.25 -11.80 3.47
N GLY A 39 -11.95 -11.80 4.77
CA GLY A 39 -10.73 -12.40 5.32
C GLY A 39 -9.59 -11.42 5.65
N ILE A 40 -9.81 -10.12 5.48
CA ILE A 40 -8.95 -9.07 6.04
C ILE A 40 -9.63 -8.46 7.26
N GLU A 41 -8.97 -8.54 8.41
CA GLU A 41 -9.42 -7.89 9.63
C GLU A 41 -8.52 -6.68 9.92
N MET A 42 -9.09 -5.48 9.90
CA MET A 42 -8.35 -4.24 10.14
C MET A 42 -8.18 -3.97 11.63
N ASP A 43 -6.95 -3.67 12.05
CA ASP A 43 -6.69 -3.14 13.39
C ASP A 43 -6.41 -1.63 13.32
N SER A 44 -7.31 -0.86 13.92
CA SER A 44 -7.22 0.61 14.00
C SER A 44 -6.63 1.11 15.32
N SER A 45 -6.18 0.19 16.19
CA SER A 45 -5.57 0.55 17.45
C SER A 45 -4.26 1.31 17.21
N LYS A 46 -4.05 2.36 18.02
CA LYS A 46 -2.82 3.15 18.03
C LYS A 46 -2.04 2.83 19.29
N THR A 47 -0.80 2.41 19.15
CA THR A 47 0.13 2.19 20.25
C THR A 47 0.97 3.45 20.50
N LYS A 48 1.66 3.53 21.64
CA LYS A 48 2.54 4.68 21.94
C LYS A 48 3.68 4.82 20.91
N GLU A 49 4.17 3.70 20.39
CA GLU A 49 5.23 3.62 19.38
C GLU A 49 4.79 4.20 18.02
N ASP A 50 3.48 4.23 17.75
CA ASP A 50 2.93 4.88 16.54
C ASP A 50 3.02 6.41 16.58
N TYR A 51 3.27 7.02 17.74
CA TYR A 51 3.28 8.47 17.87
C TYR A 51 4.68 9.08 17.72
N GLU A 52 5.75 8.28 17.83
CA GLU A 52 7.13 8.77 17.71
C GLU A 52 7.64 8.56 16.28
N ASN A 53 7.65 9.63 15.48
CA ASN A 53 8.16 9.69 14.10
C ASN A 53 7.46 8.79 13.06
N CYS A 54 6.29 8.22 13.36
CA CYS A 54 5.48 7.52 12.37
C CYS A 54 4.64 8.51 11.53
N GLN A 55 4.69 8.34 10.21
CA GLN A 55 3.91 9.12 9.25
C GLN A 55 2.61 8.39 8.88
N ILE A 56 2.69 7.08 8.62
CA ILE A 56 1.56 6.23 8.28
C ILE A 56 1.78 4.86 8.91
N VAL A 57 0.72 4.29 9.49
CA VAL A 57 0.67 2.90 9.97
C VAL A 57 -0.55 2.21 9.40
N LYS A 58 -0.38 0.95 8.97
CA LYS A 58 -1.49 0.05 8.62
C LYS A 58 -1.29 -1.30 9.28
N ARG A 59 -2.30 -1.74 10.02
CA ARG A 59 -2.33 -3.04 10.67
C ARG A 59 -3.54 -3.84 10.22
N PHE A 60 -3.31 -5.09 9.88
CA PHE A 60 -4.37 -6.00 9.52
C PHE A 60 -3.96 -7.45 9.67
N THR A 61 -4.94 -8.32 9.77
CA THR A 61 -4.76 -9.77 9.75
C THR A 61 -5.29 -10.33 8.43
N TYR A 62 -4.51 -11.21 7.79
CA TYR A 62 -4.93 -11.96 6.60
C TYR A 62 -4.45 -13.41 6.71
N LYS A 63 -5.34 -14.37 6.49
CA LYS A 63 -5.07 -15.82 6.66
C LYS A 63 -4.41 -16.17 8.01
N ASN A 64 -4.89 -15.57 9.10
CA ASN A 64 -4.33 -15.70 10.46
C ASN A 64 -2.90 -15.18 10.64
N ASN A 65 -2.37 -14.41 9.69
CA ASN A 65 -1.09 -13.73 9.81
C ASN A 65 -1.28 -12.22 10.02
N ASN A 66 -0.51 -11.64 10.91
CA ASN A 66 -0.55 -10.22 11.22
C ASN A 66 0.46 -9.46 10.37
N TYR A 67 0.00 -8.39 9.74
CA TYR A 67 0.78 -7.47 8.94
C TYR A 67 0.75 -6.10 9.61
N GLU A 68 1.92 -5.51 9.80
CA GLU A 68 2.03 -4.12 10.26
C GLU A 68 3.01 -3.39 9.35
N LEU A 69 2.49 -2.42 8.59
CA LEU A 69 3.24 -1.63 7.63
C LEU A 69 3.38 -0.21 8.17
N PHE A 70 4.59 0.34 8.08
CA PHE A 70 4.89 1.67 8.58
C PHE A 70 5.69 2.49 7.58
N TYR A 71 5.34 3.77 7.48
CA TYR A 71 6.25 4.83 7.05
C TYR A 71 6.69 5.61 8.27
N VAL A 72 7.99 5.66 8.54
CA VAL A 72 8.57 6.32 9.72
C VAL A 72 9.78 7.17 9.33
N ASN A 73 10.25 8.02 10.25
CA ASN A 73 11.48 8.81 10.09
C ASN A 73 11.51 9.63 8.80
N GLY A 74 10.37 10.26 8.48
CA GLY A 74 10.24 11.10 7.30
C GLY A 74 11.03 12.40 7.44
N HIS A 75 11.90 12.69 6.47
CA HIS A 75 12.75 13.88 6.44
C HIS A 75 12.69 14.54 5.07
N SER A 76 12.45 15.86 5.08
CA SER A 76 12.61 16.73 3.91
C SER A 76 14.01 17.31 3.86
N PHE A 77 14.60 17.38 2.67
CA PHE A 77 15.89 18.01 2.42
C PHE A 77 15.83 18.86 1.16
N HIS A 78 16.57 19.97 1.15
CA HIS A 78 16.58 20.89 0.02
C HIS A 78 17.49 20.34 -1.08
N THR A 79 16.99 20.30 -2.32
CA THR A 79 17.77 20.01 -3.51
C THR A 79 17.84 21.25 -4.41
N TYR A 80 18.71 21.25 -5.42
CA TYR A 80 18.77 22.34 -6.39
C TYR A 80 17.49 22.34 -7.25
N GLY A 81 16.49 23.12 -6.84
CA GLY A 81 15.25 23.32 -7.58
C GLY A 81 14.02 22.60 -7.01
N ASP A 82 14.14 21.82 -5.93
CA ASP A 82 13.03 21.09 -5.32
C ASP A 82 13.28 20.79 -3.83
N THR A 83 12.30 20.20 -3.14
CA THR A 83 12.42 19.62 -1.81
C THR A 83 12.27 18.10 -1.90
N GLY A 84 13.41 17.41 -1.84
CA GLY A 84 13.43 15.96 -1.72
C GLY A 84 12.89 15.50 -0.38
N TYR A 85 12.31 14.30 -0.34
CA TYR A 85 11.84 13.71 0.90
C TYR A 85 12.10 12.20 0.90
N HIS A 86 12.63 11.70 2.01
CA HIS A 86 12.82 10.28 2.24
C HIS A 86 12.41 9.89 3.65
N GLY A 87 12.11 8.62 3.85
CA GLY A 87 11.93 8.02 5.17
C GLY A 87 12.12 6.51 5.11
N ASP A 88 11.78 5.83 6.19
CA ASP A 88 11.91 4.38 6.32
C ASP A 88 10.55 3.71 6.14
N PHE A 89 10.49 2.73 5.24
CA PHE A 89 9.41 1.77 5.17
C PHE A 89 9.77 0.53 5.98
N ARG A 90 8.84 0.08 6.83
CA ARG A 90 8.99 -1.14 7.62
C ARG A 90 7.77 -2.04 7.42
N LEU A 91 8.03 -3.33 7.20
CA LEU A 91 7.02 -4.39 7.26
C LEU A 91 7.36 -5.32 8.41
N PHE A 92 6.43 -5.44 9.35
CA PHE A 92 6.41 -6.53 10.33
C PHE A 92 5.40 -7.58 9.90
N PHE A 93 5.82 -8.84 9.98
CA PHE A 93 4.99 -10.01 9.74
C PHE A 93 5.01 -10.90 10.97
N ASN A 94 3.86 -11.08 11.61
CA ASN A 94 3.72 -11.74 12.91
C ASN A 94 4.67 -11.17 13.96
N SER A 95 4.67 -9.84 14.12
CA SER A 95 5.53 -9.06 15.01
C SER A 95 7.04 -9.18 14.76
N GLU A 96 7.47 -9.79 13.65
CA GLU A 96 8.88 -9.82 13.23
C GLU A 96 9.12 -8.82 12.09
N LEU A 97 10.14 -7.95 12.24
CA LEU A 97 10.61 -7.10 11.15
C LEU A 97 11.16 -7.97 10.00
N VAL A 98 10.47 -7.95 8.86
CA VAL A 98 10.83 -8.72 7.65
C VAL A 98 11.29 -7.86 6.49
N ILE A 99 10.95 -6.57 6.46
CA ILE A 99 11.52 -5.59 5.52
C ILE A 99 11.81 -4.29 6.26
N GLU A 100 13.00 -3.75 6.06
CA GLU A 100 13.29 -2.34 6.30
C GLU A 100 14.01 -1.77 5.08
N THR A 101 13.45 -0.74 4.47
CA THR A 101 14.02 -0.06 3.31
C THR A 101 13.63 1.42 3.30
N THR A 102 14.16 2.19 2.36
CA THR A 102 13.82 3.59 2.18
C THR A 102 12.55 3.74 1.34
N TYR A 103 11.67 4.68 1.70
CA TYR A 103 10.65 5.21 0.79
C TYR A 103 10.94 6.66 0.42
N LEU A 104 10.51 7.07 -0.76
CA LEU A 104 10.55 8.45 -1.23
C LEU A 104 9.14 9.00 -1.29
N LYS A 105 9.00 10.31 -1.10
CA LYS A 105 7.76 11.05 -1.34
C LYS A 105 8.01 11.95 -2.55
N ASN A 106 7.31 11.69 -3.65
CA ASN A 106 7.42 12.46 -4.88
C ASN A 106 6.19 13.35 -5.02
N TYR A 107 6.41 14.65 -5.25
CA TYR A 107 5.35 15.58 -5.61
C TYR A 107 5.14 15.51 -7.12
N LEU A 108 3.91 15.31 -7.55
CA LEU A 108 3.59 15.29 -8.98
C LEU A 108 3.35 16.73 -9.44
N ASP A 109 4.12 17.18 -10.44
CA ASP A 109 4.25 18.59 -10.84
C ASP A 109 2.96 19.32 -11.25
N ASN A 110 1.81 18.64 -11.34
CA ASN A 110 0.60 19.20 -11.96
C ASN A 110 -0.71 19.04 -11.16
N GLU A 111 -0.67 18.56 -9.92
CA GLU A 111 -1.88 18.44 -9.10
C GLU A 111 -1.60 18.99 -7.71
N TRP A 112 -2.38 20.00 -7.33
CA TRP A 112 -2.33 20.61 -6.01
C TRP A 112 -2.61 19.49 -4.98
N ASP A 113 -1.54 19.01 -4.33
CA ASP A 113 -1.50 17.98 -3.28
C ASP A 113 -1.38 16.49 -3.68
N SER A 114 -1.18 16.13 -4.95
CA SER A 114 -0.94 14.72 -5.31
C SER A 114 0.49 14.29 -4.98
N VAL A 115 0.58 13.45 -3.94
CA VAL A 115 1.82 12.87 -3.43
C VAL A 115 1.84 11.38 -3.72
N SER A 116 2.81 10.93 -4.51
CA SER A 116 3.11 9.49 -4.60
C SER A 116 4.21 9.12 -3.61
N LYS A 117 4.11 7.92 -3.01
CA LYS A 117 5.18 7.34 -2.19
C LYS A 117 5.70 6.10 -2.88
N SER A 118 7.02 6.01 -3.04
CA SER A 118 7.66 4.87 -3.69
C SER A 118 8.57 4.15 -2.72
N ILE A 119 8.38 2.85 -2.56
CA ILE A 119 9.20 1.99 -1.69
C ILE A 119 10.35 1.45 -2.52
N LEU A 120 11.58 1.76 -2.12
CA LEU A 120 12.77 1.42 -2.91
C LEU A 120 13.22 -0.02 -2.62
N PHE A 121 13.34 -0.83 -3.68
CA PHE A 121 13.91 -2.18 -3.63
C PHE A 121 15.19 -2.24 -4.47
N HIS A 122 16.21 -1.52 -4.00
CA HIS A 122 17.56 -1.52 -4.58
C HIS A 122 18.60 -1.84 -3.50
N ASP A 123 19.75 -2.35 -3.93
CA ASP A 123 20.85 -2.76 -3.05
C ASP A 123 21.33 -1.64 -2.11
N PHE A 124 21.29 -0.39 -2.56
CA PHE A 124 21.68 0.79 -1.77
C PHE A 124 20.61 1.29 -0.79
N ALA A 125 19.35 0.88 -0.96
CA ALA A 125 18.22 1.37 -0.17
C ALA A 125 17.75 0.36 0.89
N VAL A 126 17.84 -0.93 0.57
CA VAL A 126 17.40 -2.00 1.45
C VAL A 126 18.34 -2.14 2.64
N LYS A 127 17.80 -1.98 3.85
CA LYS A 127 18.54 -2.14 5.11
C LYS A 127 18.44 -3.57 5.65
N SER A 128 17.26 -4.19 5.56
CA SER A 128 17.06 -5.60 5.93
C SER A 128 15.92 -6.26 5.17
N ILE A 129 16.07 -7.55 4.83
CA ILE A 129 15.03 -8.41 4.26
C ILE A 129 15.10 -9.79 4.90
N LYS A 130 13.93 -10.34 5.28
CA LYS A 130 13.75 -11.73 5.68
C LYS A 130 12.61 -12.35 4.86
N LEU A 131 13.00 -13.18 3.89
CA LEU A 131 12.04 -13.88 3.05
C LEU A 131 11.37 -15.00 3.85
N LYS A 132 10.04 -14.95 3.94
CA LYS A 132 9.21 -16.08 4.35
C LYS A 132 8.16 -16.31 3.27
N LYS A 133 7.90 -17.57 2.96
CA LYS A 133 6.98 -17.95 1.88
C LYS A 133 5.60 -17.32 2.06
N ASP A 134 5.09 -17.33 3.28
CA ASP A 134 3.74 -16.89 3.59
C ASP A 134 3.52 -15.44 3.15
N TRP A 135 4.25 -14.48 3.72
CA TRP A 135 4.04 -13.07 3.37
C TRP A 135 4.43 -12.76 1.91
N VAL A 136 5.48 -13.38 1.37
CA VAL A 136 5.92 -13.12 -0.02
C VAL A 136 4.85 -13.58 -1.03
N ASN A 137 4.20 -14.72 -0.78
CA ASN A 137 3.19 -15.25 -1.70
C ASN A 137 1.80 -14.63 -1.46
N ASP A 138 1.46 -14.38 -0.20
CA ASP A 138 0.12 -13.92 0.17
C ASP A 138 -0.10 -12.44 -0.14
N THR A 139 0.95 -11.59 -0.08
CA THR A 139 0.78 -10.13 -0.24
C THR A 139 0.21 -9.74 -1.61
N SER A 140 0.68 -10.35 -2.70
CA SER A 140 0.17 -10.04 -4.05
C SER A 140 -1.24 -10.59 -4.26
N THR A 141 -1.53 -11.76 -3.69
CA THR A 141 -2.87 -12.38 -3.69
C THR A 141 -3.87 -11.49 -2.97
N LEU A 142 -3.52 -11.05 -1.76
CA LEU A 142 -4.28 -10.11 -0.94
C LEU A 142 -4.66 -8.84 -1.72
N VAL A 143 -3.67 -8.22 -2.40
CA VAL A 143 -3.92 -7.01 -3.20
C VAL A 143 -4.83 -7.31 -4.39
N GLY A 144 -4.69 -8.46 -5.03
CA GLY A 144 -5.59 -8.88 -6.10
C GLY A 144 -7.04 -9.06 -5.63
N GLU A 145 -7.23 -9.67 -4.45
CA GLU A 145 -8.55 -9.88 -3.84
C GLU A 145 -9.23 -8.55 -3.47
N GLU A 146 -8.50 -7.62 -2.85
CA GLU A 146 -9.00 -6.28 -2.55
C GLU A 146 -9.42 -5.51 -3.81
N LYS A 147 -8.55 -5.48 -4.84
CA LYS A 147 -8.83 -4.78 -6.09
C LYS A 147 -10.09 -5.32 -6.77
N ARG A 148 -10.21 -6.65 -6.87
CA ARG A 148 -11.41 -7.29 -7.42
C ARG A 148 -12.66 -6.91 -6.64
N LYS A 149 -12.58 -6.84 -5.31
CA LYS A 149 -13.74 -6.49 -4.48
C LYS A 149 -14.15 -5.02 -4.63
N ILE A 150 -13.18 -4.12 -4.80
CA ILE A 150 -13.44 -2.71 -5.12
C ILE A 150 -14.18 -2.60 -6.46
N GLU A 151 -13.70 -3.29 -7.49
CA GLU A 151 -14.34 -3.32 -8.82
C GLU A 151 -15.78 -3.87 -8.74
N GLU A 152 -16.00 -4.97 -8.02
CA GLU A 152 -17.35 -5.53 -7.81
C GLU A 152 -18.31 -4.50 -7.19
N ILE A 153 -17.86 -3.74 -6.18
CA ILE A 153 -18.67 -2.71 -5.51
C ILE A 153 -18.94 -1.52 -6.44
N GLU A 154 -17.98 -1.12 -7.25
CA GLU A 154 -18.15 -0.03 -8.22
C GLU A 154 -19.16 -0.40 -9.30
N GLU A 155 -19.10 -1.62 -9.83
CA GLU A 155 -20.08 -2.12 -10.80
C GLU A 155 -21.50 -2.19 -10.22
N GLU A 156 -21.65 -2.63 -8.97
CA GLU A 156 -22.95 -2.67 -8.29
C GLU A 156 -23.53 -1.26 -8.08
N LYS A 157 -22.69 -0.29 -7.73
CA LYS A 157 -23.11 1.12 -7.61
C LYS A 157 -23.61 1.67 -8.93
N ILE A 158 -22.88 1.46 -10.02
CA ILE A 158 -23.28 1.91 -11.36
C ILE A 158 -24.65 1.35 -11.73
N LYS A 159 -24.87 0.05 -11.54
CA LYS A 159 -26.17 -0.59 -11.84
C LYS A 159 -27.29 0.01 -10.99
N LYS A 160 -27.04 0.24 -9.71
CA LYS A 160 -28.03 0.83 -8.81
C LYS A 160 -28.37 2.27 -9.19
N ASP A 161 -27.37 3.07 -9.53
CA ASP A 161 -27.57 4.46 -9.96
C ASP A 161 -28.36 4.52 -11.28
N GLU A 162 -28.14 3.58 -12.20
CA GLU A 162 -28.96 3.43 -13.42
C GLU A 162 -30.42 3.03 -13.11
N GLU A 163 -30.65 2.12 -12.17
CA GLU A 163 -32.00 1.73 -11.75
C GLU A 163 -32.73 2.87 -11.04
N ASP A 164 -32.05 3.60 -10.17
CA ASP A 164 -32.61 4.73 -9.43
C ASP A 164 -32.91 5.89 -10.39
N SER A 165 -32.04 6.16 -11.38
CA SER A 165 -32.32 7.14 -12.44
C SER A 165 -33.57 6.78 -13.24
N LYS A 166 -33.74 5.51 -13.63
CA LYS A 166 -34.95 5.06 -14.35
C LYS A 166 -36.22 5.24 -13.52
N LYS A 167 -36.17 4.91 -12.22
CA LYS A 167 -37.32 5.11 -11.31
C LYS A 167 -37.67 6.58 -11.14
N ILE A 168 -36.66 7.46 -11.14
CA ILE A 168 -36.87 8.90 -11.10
C ILE A 168 -37.55 9.36 -12.39
N ASP A 169 -37.04 8.96 -13.57
CA ASP A 169 -37.62 9.32 -14.86
C ASP A 169 -39.06 8.79 -15.02
N GLU A 170 -39.34 7.55 -14.59
CA GLU A 170 -40.69 6.97 -14.61
C GLU A 170 -41.64 7.61 -13.58
N GLY A 171 -41.10 8.21 -12.52
CA GLY A 171 -41.85 8.83 -11.43
C GLY A 171 -42.07 10.34 -11.59
N ILE A 172 -41.44 10.98 -12.58
CA ILE A 172 -41.58 12.40 -12.88
C ILE A 172 -42.47 12.55 -14.11
N ASP A 173 -43.70 13.02 -13.87
CA ASP A 173 -44.61 13.50 -14.91
C ASP A 173 -44.65 15.03 -14.82
N LEU A 174 -44.15 15.70 -15.86
CA LEU A 174 -44.14 17.17 -15.93
C LEU A 174 -45.51 17.74 -16.33
N GLY A 175 -46.47 16.89 -16.73
CA GLY A 175 -47.83 17.29 -17.10
C GLY A 175 -47.85 18.41 -18.13
N ASP A 176 -48.60 19.48 -17.86
CA ASP A 176 -48.75 20.64 -18.75
C ASP A 176 -47.50 21.55 -18.82
N PHE A 177 -46.41 21.20 -18.13
CA PHE A 177 -45.14 21.93 -18.16
C PHE A 177 -44.09 21.29 -19.10
N GLU A 178 -44.48 20.28 -19.89
CA GLU A 178 -43.74 19.85 -21.09
C GLU A 178 -43.87 20.84 -22.26
#